data_AF-A0A8H8C793-F1
#
_entry.id   AF-A0A8H8C793-F1
#
_cell.length_a   1.000
_cell.length_b   1.000
_cell.length_c   1.000
_cell.angle_alpha   90.00
_cell.angle_beta   90.00
_cell.angle_gamma   90.00
#
_symmetry.space_group_name_H-M   'P 1'
#
loop_
_entity.id
_entity.type
_entity.pdbx_description
1 polymer ?
#
loop_
_entity_poly.entity_id
_entity_poly.type
_entity_poly.pdbx_seq_one_letter_code
_entity_poly.pdbx_strand_id
1 'polypeptide(L)'
;MPLPITAKCGHPLVMFREVEGLQQGSGTDNQHATWLNIDPKSGFAPPNWQGGIGTVVVAAADGKPLSVPVLAAITDYVSEILDAFGDGKAPSTRYSKARLESFIVRHMGMQAEFQRGTTA
;
A
#
# COMPACT_ATOMS: atom_id res chain seq x y z
N MET A 1 7.72 -13.31 -0.43
CA MET A 1 7.05 -13.19 0.89
C MET A 1 5.96 -12.14 0.78
N PRO A 2 4.77 -12.32 1.38
CA PRO A 2 3.72 -11.31 1.40
C PRO A 2 4.13 -10.04 2.14
N LEU A 3 3.59 -8.91 1.71
CA LEU A 3 3.78 -7.60 2.32
C LEU A 3 3.11 -7.56 3.71
N PRO A 4 3.76 -7.01 4.75
CA PRO A 4 3.38 -7.29 6.14
C PRO A 4 1.96 -6.83 6.53
N ILE A 5 1.61 -5.59 6.19
CA ILE A 5 0.30 -5.01 6.54
C ILE A 5 -0.82 -5.67 5.74
N THR A 6 -0.62 -5.84 4.43
CA THR A 6 -1.66 -6.37 3.53
C THR A 6 -2.00 -7.83 3.89
N ALA A 7 -0.99 -8.62 4.27
CA ALA A 7 -1.19 -9.96 4.81
C ALA A 7 -1.99 -9.96 6.11
N LYS A 8 -1.70 -9.05 7.05
CA LYS A 8 -2.48 -8.92 8.30
C LYS A 8 -3.92 -8.47 8.07
N CYS A 9 -4.16 -7.70 7.01
CA CYS A 9 -5.50 -7.30 6.59
C CYS A 9 -6.19 -8.34 5.69
N GLY A 10 -5.64 -9.56 5.52
CA GLY A 10 -6.31 -10.62 4.74
C GLY A 10 -6.33 -10.40 3.22
N HIS A 11 -5.56 -9.45 2.70
CA HIS A 11 -5.33 -9.20 1.28
C HIS A 11 -3.83 -9.32 0.98
N PRO A 12 -3.23 -10.51 1.09
CA PRO A 12 -1.78 -10.65 0.95
C PRO A 12 -1.34 -10.22 -0.46
N LEU A 13 -0.55 -9.15 -0.52
CA LEU A 13 0.11 -8.70 -1.74
C LEU A 13 1.58 -9.12 -1.70
N VAL A 14 2.19 -9.32 -2.85
CA VAL A 14 3.64 -9.47 -3.01
C VAL A 14 4.15 -8.33 -3.88
N MET A 15 5.42 -7.97 -3.68
CA MET A 15 6.07 -6.94 -4.47
C MET A 15 7.47 -7.35 -4.87
N PHE A 16 7.84 -7.02 -6.10
CA PHE A 16 9.15 -7.24 -6.68
C PHE A 16 9.70 -5.91 -7.19
N ARG A 17 10.98 -5.65 -6.95
CA ARG A 17 11.67 -4.46 -7.46
C ARG A 17 12.41 -4.83 -8.73
N GLU A 18 12.26 -4.06 -9.80
CA GLU A 18 12.87 -4.39 -11.09
C GLU A 18 14.38 -4.17 -11.09
N VAL A 19 14.87 -3.13 -10.39
CA VAL A 19 16.28 -2.78 -10.31
C VAL A 19 16.66 -2.42 -8.87
N GLU A 20 17.71 -3.05 -8.34
CA GLU A 20 18.26 -2.72 -7.02
C GLU A 20 19.45 -1.75 -7.09
N GLY A 21 19.76 -1.09 -5.98
CA GLY A 21 20.96 -0.26 -5.84
C GLY A 21 20.91 1.07 -6.61
N LEU A 22 19.72 1.56 -6.97
CA LEU A 22 19.56 2.87 -7.57
C LEU A 22 19.97 3.97 -6.59
N GLN A 23 20.62 5.02 -7.09
CA GLN A 23 20.86 6.22 -6.31
C GLN A 23 19.51 6.85 -5.91
N GLN A 24 19.39 7.23 -4.64
CA GLN A 24 18.20 7.93 -4.14
C GLN A 24 18.05 9.30 -4.80
N GLY A 25 16.84 9.61 -5.24
CA GLY A 25 16.49 10.89 -5.84
C GLY A 25 15.04 10.91 -6.30
N SER A 26 14.52 12.08 -6.66
CA SER A 26 13.11 12.26 -7.01
C SER A 26 12.61 11.36 -8.16
N GLY A 27 13.50 10.96 -9.08
CA GLY A 27 13.18 10.04 -10.18
C GLY A 27 13.20 8.56 -9.81
N THR A 28 13.71 8.20 -8.64
CA THR A 28 13.82 6.81 -8.14
C THR A 28 13.12 6.61 -6.81
N ASP A 29 12.59 7.67 -6.21
CA ASP A 29 11.74 7.57 -5.02
C ASP A 29 10.36 7.02 -5.40
N ASN A 30 9.91 6.05 -4.62
CA ASN A 30 8.61 5.42 -4.79
C ASN A 30 7.96 5.24 -3.42
N GLN A 31 7.35 6.31 -2.92
CA GLN A 31 6.79 6.33 -1.57
C GLN A 31 5.70 5.27 -1.37
N HIS A 32 4.89 4.98 -2.40
CA HIS A 32 3.90 3.91 -2.33
C HIS A 32 4.55 2.54 -2.05
N ALA A 33 5.67 2.24 -2.71
CA ALA A 33 6.42 1.01 -2.44
C ALA A 33 7.05 1.00 -1.03
N THR A 34 7.49 2.16 -0.52
CA THR A 34 7.92 2.30 0.86
C THR A 34 6.78 1.96 1.82
N TRP A 35 5.61 2.60 1.66
CA TRP A 35 4.46 2.43 2.54
C TRP A 35 3.98 0.97 2.56
N LEU A 36 3.91 0.32 1.39
CA LEU A 36 3.51 -1.07 1.29
C LEU A 36 4.45 -2.04 2.05
N ASN A 37 5.70 -1.64 2.33
CA ASN A 37 6.68 -2.44 3.08
C ASN A 37 6.77 -2.13 4.57
N ILE A 38 5.98 -1.19 5.11
CA ILE A 38 6.14 -0.79 6.51
C ILE A 38 5.97 -1.99 7.47
N ASP A 39 6.82 -2.04 8.48
CA ASP A 39 6.71 -3.01 9.55
C ASP A 39 5.51 -2.68 10.45
N PRO A 40 4.64 -3.66 10.76
CA PRO A 40 3.41 -3.44 11.50
C PRO A 40 3.60 -3.13 12.98
N LYS A 41 4.84 -3.14 13.49
CA LYS A 41 5.15 -2.78 14.88
C LYS A 41 5.80 -1.41 14.95
N SER A 42 6.68 -1.08 14.00
CA SER A 42 7.45 0.16 14.03
C SER A 42 6.90 1.27 13.15
N GLY A 43 6.14 0.93 12.10
CA GLY A 43 5.67 1.88 11.09
C GLY A 43 6.74 2.24 10.04
N PHE A 44 7.96 1.70 10.16
CA PHE A 44 9.04 1.95 9.21
C PHE A 44 9.17 0.80 8.22
N ALA A 45 9.38 1.14 6.94
CA ALA A 45 9.87 0.18 5.97
C ALA A 45 11.31 -0.25 6.31
N PRO A 46 11.76 -1.45 5.93
CA PRO A 46 13.17 -1.82 6.04
C PRO A 46 14.08 -0.83 5.27
N PRO A 47 15.34 -0.59 5.69
CA PRO A 47 16.19 0.44 5.10
C PRO A 47 16.33 0.39 3.57
N ASN A 48 16.40 -0.81 2.99
CA ASN A 48 16.48 -0.99 1.54
C ASN A 48 15.21 -0.57 0.79
N TRP A 49 14.09 -0.37 1.48
CA TRP A 49 12.79 0.09 0.96
C TRP A 49 12.46 1.54 1.35
N GLN A 50 13.42 2.33 1.85
CA GLN A 50 13.17 3.72 2.25
C GLN A 50 13.53 4.77 1.19
N GLY A 51 14.26 4.41 0.13
CA GLY A 51 14.64 5.31 -0.95
C GLY A 51 15.33 4.57 -2.10
N GLY A 52 15.48 5.23 -3.26
CA GLY A 52 16.14 4.63 -4.43
C GLY A 52 15.48 3.32 -4.89
N ILE A 53 14.14 3.30 -4.89
CA ILE A 53 13.34 2.07 -5.11
C ILE A 53 13.10 1.84 -6.60
N GLY A 54 12.81 2.89 -7.35
CA GLY A 54 12.45 2.82 -8.76
C GLY A 54 11.13 2.06 -9.00
N THR A 55 11.06 1.38 -10.15
CA THR A 55 9.90 0.62 -10.59
C THR A 55 9.74 -0.67 -9.79
N VAL A 56 8.49 -0.96 -9.42
CA VAL A 56 8.09 -2.18 -8.72
C VAL A 56 6.90 -2.83 -9.41
N VAL A 57 6.83 -4.14 -9.31
CA VAL A 57 5.68 -4.96 -9.70
C VAL A 57 4.96 -5.41 -8.44
N VAL A 58 3.65 -5.18 -8.38
CA VAL A 58 2.79 -5.62 -7.27
C VAL A 58 1.75 -6.61 -7.79
N ALA A 59 1.53 -7.70 -7.05
CA ALA A 59 0.54 -8.72 -7.39
C ALA A 59 -0.16 -9.27 -6.13
N ALA A 60 -1.35 -9.85 -6.31
CA ALA A 60 -1.97 -10.66 -5.27
C ALA A 60 -1.16 -11.94 -5.06
N ALA A 61 -0.91 -12.31 -3.80
CA ALA A 61 -0.09 -13.48 -3.47
C ALA A 61 -0.73 -14.81 -3.90
N ASP A 62 -2.06 -14.83 -4.08
CA ASP A 62 -2.82 -16.00 -4.55
C ASP A 62 -2.91 -16.06 -6.09
N GLY A 63 -2.26 -15.15 -6.81
CA GLY A 63 -2.23 -15.10 -8.27
C GLY A 63 -3.52 -14.60 -8.91
N LYS A 64 -4.51 -14.17 -8.13
CA LYS A 64 -5.75 -13.61 -8.69
C LYS A 64 -5.51 -12.23 -9.29
N PRO A 65 -6.36 -11.81 -10.26
CA PRO A 65 -6.28 -10.47 -10.82
C PRO A 65 -6.36 -9.39 -9.74
N LEU A 66 -5.39 -8.47 -9.76
CA LEU A 66 -5.38 -7.27 -8.93
C LEU A 66 -5.61 -6.07 -9.85
N SER A 67 -6.73 -5.37 -9.67
CA SER A 67 -7.04 -4.18 -10.46
C SER A 67 -6.30 -2.96 -9.90
N VAL A 68 -5.98 -2.01 -10.78
CA VAL A 68 -5.34 -0.74 -10.39
C VAL A 68 -6.15 0.02 -9.32
N PRO A 69 -7.49 0.15 -9.42
CA PRO A 69 -8.27 0.82 -8.38
C PRO A 69 -8.21 0.14 -7.00
N VAL A 70 -8.15 -1.19 -6.98
CA VAL A 70 -8.02 -1.95 -5.72
C VAL A 70 -6.63 -1.75 -5.13
N LEU A 71 -5.58 -1.81 -5.95
CA LEU A 71 -4.21 -1.53 -5.49
C LEU A 71 -4.07 -0.10 -4.94
N ALA A 72 -4.66 0.88 -5.61
CA ALA A 72 -4.68 2.27 -5.13
C ALA A 72 -5.37 2.36 -3.76
N ALA A 73 -6.57 1.78 -3.61
CA ALA A 73 -7.30 1.77 -2.35
C ALA A 73 -6.52 1.09 -1.20
N ILE A 74 -5.85 -0.04 -1.48
CA ILE A 74 -5.01 -0.72 -0.49
C ILE A 74 -3.83 0.18 -0.10
N THR A 75 -3.18 0.83 -1.07
CA THR A 75 -2.05 1.72 -0.83
C THR A 75 -2.45 2.90 0.06
N ASP A 76 -3.59 3.53 -0.22
CA ASP A 76 -4.12 4.64 0.58
C ASP A 76 -4.52 4.18 1.99
N TYR A 77 -5.11 2.98 2.12
CA TYR A 77 -5.40 2.41 3.44
C TYR A 77 -4.13 2.17 4.28
N VAL A 78 -3.04 1.73 3.63
CA VAL A 78 -1.74 1.60 4.29
C VAL A 78 -1.17 2.98 4.68
N SER A 79 -1.40 4.02 3.89
CA SER A 79 -1.07 5.40 4.28
C SER A 79 -1.85 5.83 5.53
N GLU A 80 -3.17 5.56 5.62
CA GLU A 80 -3.95 5.87 6.84
C GLU A 80 -3.45 5.12 8.08
N ILE A 81 -2.91 3.91 7.89
CA ILE A 81 -2.25 3.16 8.95
C ILE A 81 -0.94 3.85 9.36
N LEU A 82 -0.14 4.30 8.38
CA LEU A 82 1.12 4.99 8.63
C LEU A 82 0.89 6.27 9.44
N ASP A 83 -0.11 7.08 9.07
CA ASP A 83 -0.46 8.30 9.80
C ASP A 83 -0.81 8.02 11.26
N ALA A 84 -1.49 6.91 11.54
CA ALA A 84 -1.87 6.52 12.90
C ALA A 84 -0.68 6.11 13.78
N PHE A 85 0.51 5.86 13.23
CA PHE A 85 1.72 5.72 14.04
C PHE A 85 2.15 7.05 14.70
N GLY A 86 1.67 8.20 14.20
CA GLY A 86 1.86 9.50 14.84
C GLY A 86 1.32 9.57 16.28
N ASP A 87 0.40 8.67 16.65
CA ASP A 87 -0.15 8.55 18.01
C ASP A 87 0.80 7.83 19.00
N GLY A 88 2.00 7.43 18.56
CA GLY A 88 3.05 6.85 19.39
C GLY A 88 2.88 5.36 19.71
N LYS A 89 1.90 4.68 19.12
CA LYS A 89 1.70 3.22 19.25
C LYS A 89 1.34 2.60 17.91
N ALA A 90 1.67 1.32 17.74
CA ALA A 90 1.24 0.56 16.57
C ALA A 90 -0.31 0.49 16.51
N PRO A 91 -0.94 0.89 15.39
CA PRO A 91 -2.40 0.93 15.26
C PRO A 91 -2.98 -0.46 14.95
N SER A 92 -2.73 -1.43 15.82
CA SER A 92 -3.06 -2.85 15.59
C SER A 92 -4.54 -3.12 15.32
N THR A 93 -5.43 -2.27 15.84
CA THR A 93 -6.88 -2.31 15.58
C THR A 93 -7.27 -2.01 14.14
N ARG A 94 -6.36 -1.39 13.35
CA ARG A 94 -6.54 -1.14 11.92
C ARG A 94 -6.14 -2.33 11.05
N TYR A 95 -5.45 -3.33 11.59
CA TYR A 95 -5.06 -4.55 10.86
C TYR A 95 -6.23 -5.52 10.79
N SER A 96 -7.22 -5.19 9.95
CA SER A 96 -8.48 -5.91 9.86
C SER A 96 -8.93 -6.05 8.42
N LYS A 97 -9.26 -7.28 8.04
CA LYS A 97 -9.85 -7.61 6.74
C LYS A 97 -11.14 -6.84 6.50
N ALA A 98 -12.08 -6.88 7.44
CA ALA A 98 -13.37 -6.20 7.30
C ALA A 98 -13.21 -4.68 7.12
N ARG A 99 -12.25 -4.05 7.80
CA ARG A 99 -11.97 -2.61 7.64
C ARG A 99 -11.39 -2.31 6.27
N LEU A 100 -10.42 -3.09 5.80
CA LEU A 100 -9.84 -2.91 4.47
C LEU A 100 -10.88 -3.15 3.36
N GLU A 101 -11.68 -4.21 3.44
CA GLU A 101 -12.73 -4.49 2.46
C GLU A 101 -13.76 -3.35 2.40
N SER A 102 -14.20 -2.84 3.55
CA SER A 102 -15.11 -1.69 3.62
C SER A 102 -14.47 -0.43 3.03
N PHE A 103 -13.17 -0.22 3.28
CA PHE A 103 -12.41 0.89 2.74
C PHE A 103 -12.34 0.81 1.20
N ILE A 104 -12.00 -0.35 0.65
CA ILE A 104 -11.92 -0.58 -0.81
C ILE A 104 -13.26 -0.26 -1.47
N VAL A 105 -14.37 -0.78 -0.94
CA VAL A 105 -15.71 -0.51 -1.49
C VAL A 105 -16.02 0.99 -1.50
N ARG A 106 -15.78 1.68 -0.38
CA ARG A 106 -15.99 3.13 -0.26
C ARG A 106 -15.09 3.90 -1.24
N HIS A 107 -13.81 3.57 -1.30
CA HIS A 107 -12.83 4.23 -2.16
C HIS A 107 -13.20 4.09 -3.64
N MET A 108 -13.59 2.89 -4.08
CA MET A 108 -14.05 2.66 -5.44
C MET A 108 -15.33 3.43 -5.78
N GLY A 109 -16.27 3.55 -4.83
CA GLY A 109 -17.47 4.37 -4.99
C GLY A 109 -17.14 5.84 -5.26
N MET A 110 -16.25 6.42 -4.44
CA MET A 110 -15.80 7.81 -4.60
C MET A 110 -15.10 8.06 -5.94
N GLN A 111 -14.22 7.14 -6.36
CA GLN A 111 -13.53 7.23 -7.66
C GLN A 111 -14.51 7.18 -8.84
N ALA A 112 -15.53 6.32 -8.77
CA ALA A 112 -16.56 6.24 -9.79
C ALA A 112 -17.41 7.51 -9.88
N GLU A 113 -17.74 8.14 -8.74
CA GLU A 113 -18.45 9.43 -8.70
C GLU A 113 -17.61 10.56 -9.28
N PHE A 114 -16.33 10.65 -8.90
CA PHE A 114 -15.42 11.65 -9.43
C PHE A 114 -15.24 11.54 -10.95
N GLN A 115 -15.08 10.31 -11.45
CA GLN A 115 -14.97 10.07 -12.89
C GLN A 115 -16.24 10.52 -13.63
N ARG A 116 -17.43 10.20 -13.09
CA ARG A 116 -18.70 10.65 -13.69
C ARG A 116 -18.84 12.17 -13.71
N GLY A 117 -18.45 12.85 -12.64
CA GLY A 117 -18.51 14.31 -12.54
C GLY A 117 -17.52 15.03 -13.44
N THR A 118 -16.40 14.39 -13.80
CA THR A 118 -15.39 14.97 -14.71
C THR A 118 -15.74 14.74 -16.19
N THR A 119 -16.59 13.77 -16.49
CA THR A 119 -17.03 13.44 -17.86
C THR A 119 -18.37 14.07 -18.27
N ALA A 120 -19.02 14.82 -17.38
CA ALA A 120 -20.28 15.52 -17.61
C ALA A 120 -20.02 17.01 -17.90
#